data_AF-A0A1Y4UL50-F1
#
_entry.id   AF-A0A1Y4UL50-F1
#
_cell.length_a   1.000
_cell.length_b   1.000
_cell.length_c   1.000
_cell.angle_alpha   90.00
_cell.angle_beta   90.00
_cell.angle_gamma   90.00
#
_symmetry.space_group_name_H-M   'P 1'
#
loop_
_entity.id
_entity.type
_entity.pdbx_description
1 polymer ?
#
loop_
_entity_poly.entity_id
_entity_poly.type
_entity_poly.pdbx_seq_one_letter_code
_entity_poly.pdbx_strand_id
1 'polypeptide(L)'
;EEERLRKDIKNNIIKVYIENIKNVFNENRVEFTNLQKFIHRNKDRSIESIFNSMPSIIREIYPCMIMSSDFVSKYIPLDFDKFDVVIIDEGFNLSVDKSLIPIFHGKRCLIFGDDTFKFDTYFESIFERAIIMNVPKKTLKYDYENIVENTLDLSNKEFCYNNENVFKNNSMIDNIAKYLIKEGFDVNTNIGKGKFKIDIGIVSNNRDKYSLGIIVDDFKEFKNNIGDREIIYPDVLKNKGWNIYRLYSVNWHTNSQREIDNIKNIVAQIEGV
;
A
#
# COMPACT_ATOMS: atom_id res chain seq x y z
N GLU A 1 8.33 -7.37 -31.15
CA GLU A 1 7.00 -6.98 -31.67
C GLU A 1 6.09 -6.48 -30.54
N GLU A 2 6.01 -7.21 -29.43
CA GLU A 2 5.23 -6.81 -28.24
C GLU A 2 5.66 -5.48 -27.61
N GLU A 3 6.96 -5.24 -27.39
CA GLU A 3 7.46 -3.95 -26.86
C GLU A 3 7.10 -2.76 -27.77
N ARG A 4 7.11 -2.98 -29.09
CA ARG A 4 6.72 -1.96 -30.07
C ARG A 4 5.23 -1.67 -29.95
N LEU A 5 4.40 -2.72 -29.84
CA LEU A 5 2.96 -2.59 -29.61
C LEU A 5 2.65 -1.83 -28.31
N ARG A 6 3.36 -2.14 -27.22
CA ARG A 6 3.21 -1.44 -25.92
C ARG A 6 3.58 0.03 -26.03
N LYS A 7 4.69 0.34 -26.70
CA LYS A 7 5.15 1.72 -26.91
C LYS A 7 4.16 2.51 -27.77
N ASP A 8 3.64 1.90 -28.82
CA ASP A 8 2.66 2.50 -29.72
C ASP A 8 1.32 2.75 -28.98
N ILE A 9 0.86 1.80 -28.15
CA ILE A 9 -0.32 1.98 -27.30
C ILE A 9 -0.11 3.12 -26.29
N LYS A 10 1.01 3.15 -25.56
CA LYS A 10 1.33 4.22 -24.60
C LYS A 10 1.30 5.59 -25.29
N ASN A 11 1.97 5.73 -26.43
CA ASN A 11 2.04 6.98 -27.16
C ASN A 11 0.68 7.44 -27.69
N ASN A 12 -0.15 6.51 -28.19
CA ASN A 12 -1.49 6.82 -28.65
C ASN A 12 -2.40 7.26 -27.50
N ILE A 13 -2.34 6.59 -26.35
CA ILE A 13 -3.11 6.98 -25.15
C ILE A 13 -2.72 8.39 -24.71
N ILE A 14 -1.41 8.67 -24.60
CA ILE A 14 -0.92 10.01 -24.22
C ILE A 14 -1.40 11.07 -25.19
N LYS A 15 -1.34 10.81 -26.50
CA LYS A 15 -1.79 11.77 -27.52
C LYS A 15 -3.27 12.09 -27.38
N VAL A 16 -4.12 11.06 -27.29
CA VAL A 16 -5.58 11.21 -27.14
C VAL A 16 -5.91 11.94 -25.83
N TYR A 17 -5.24 11.58 -24.74
CA TYR A 17 -5.42 12.22 -23.45
C TYR A 17 -5.05 13.71 -23.45
N ILE A 18 -3.91 14.07 -24.06
CA ILE A 18 -3.50 15.48 -24.20
C ILE A 18 -4.49 16.28 -25.06
N GLU A 19 -4.97 15.70 -26.17
CA GLU A 19 -6.01 16.35 -26.99
C GLU A 19 -7.30 16.57 -26.20
N ASN A 20 -7.75 15.56 -25.44
CA ASN A 20 -8.92 15.67 -24.58
C ASN A 20 -8.76 16.75 -23.51
N ILE A 21 -7.62 16.79 -22.80
CA ILE A 21 -7.36 17.83 -21.79
C ILE A 21 -7.39 19.23 -22.42
N LYS A 22 -6.84 19.41 -23.61
CA LYS A 22 -6.86 20.72 -24.30
C LYS A 22 -8.29 21.16 -24.61
N ASN A 23 -9.14 20.25 -25.08
CA ASN A 23 -10.54 20.53 -25.36
C ASN A 23 -11.29 20.89 -24.07
N VAL A 24 -11.11 20.07 -23.04
CA VAL A 24 -11.69 20.28 -21.70
C VAL A 24 -11.26 21.61 -21.10
N PHE A 25 -9.98 21.98 -21.24
CA PHE A 25 -9.49 23.28 -20.78
C PHE A 25 -10.17 24.45 -21.48
N ASN A 26 -10.46 24.32 -22.78
CA ASN A 26 -11.12 25.36 -23.54
C ASN A 26 -12.61 25.49 -23.19
N GLU A 27 -13.29 24.37 -22.94
CA GLU A 27 -14.72 24.32 -22.62
C GLU A 27 -15.01 24.71 -21.16
N ASN A 28 -14.16 24.28 -20.22
CA ASN A 28 -14.38 24.39 -18.77
C ASN A 28 -13.43 25.40 -18.08
N ARG A 29 -13.10 26.53 -18.73
CA ARG A 29 -12.14 27.53 -18.21
C ARG A 29 -12.44 28.04 -16.79
N VAL A 30 -13.72 28.22 -16.45
CA VAL A 30 -14.13 28.73 -15.13
C VAL A 30 -13.82 27.71 -14.04
N GLU A 31 -14.18 26.45 -14.28
CA GLU A 31 -13.82 25.35 -13.38
C GLU A 31 -12.30 25.22 -13.27
N PHE A 32 -11.56 25.20 -14.38
CA PHE A 32 -10.09 25.15 -14.32
C PHE A 32 -9.47 26.28 -13.49
N THR A 33 -10.01 27.48 -13.61
CA THR A 33 -9.56 28.64 -12.82
C THR A 33 -9.85 28.42 -11.33
N ASN A 34 -10.99 27.83 -10.99
CA ASN A 34 -11.36 27.49 -9.61
C ASN A 34 -10.46 26.37 -9.06
N LEU A 35 -10.13 25.35 -9.85
CA LEU A 35 -9.17 24.30 -9.50
C LEU A 35 -7.77 24.87 -9.29
N GLN A 36 -7.30 25.75 -10.17
CA GLN A 36 -6.00 26.41 -10.01
C GLN A 36 -5.95 27.28 -8.75
N LYS A 37 -7.03 28.02 -8.46
CA LYS A 37 -7.19 28.76 -7.21
C LYS A 37 -7.22 27.84 -5.99
N PHE A 38 -7.85 26.68 -6.12
CA PHE A 38 -7.91 25.65 -5.07
C PHE A 38 -6.50 25.13 -4.75
N ILE A 39 -5.72 24.75 -5.77
CA ILE A 39 -4.34 24.24 -5.61
C ILE A 39 -3.40 25.30 -5.03
N HIS A 40 -3.53 26.57 -5.45
CA HIS A 40 -2.64 27.65 -4.99
C HIS A 40 -3.00 28.20 -3.60
N ARG A 41 -4.27 28.15 -3.19
CA ARG A 41 -4.71 28.62 -1.86
C ARG A 41 -4.72 27.46 -0.86
N ASN A 42 -3.54 26.91 -0.56
CA ASN A 42 -3.37 25.94 0.51
C ASN A 42 -3.73 26.54 1.88
N LYS A 43 -4.72 25.96 2.58
CA LYS A 43 -4.51 25.42 3.96
C LYS A 43 -5.68 24.63 4.59
N ASP A 44 -6.95 24.89 4.29
CA ASP A 44 -8.04 24.32 5.12
C ASP A 44 -9.25 23.72 4.37
N ARG A 45 -9.07 23.18 3.15
CA ARG A 45 -10.20 22.58 2.41
C ARG A 45 -9.99 21.09 2.14
N SER A 46 -10.97 20.28 2.55
CA SER A 46 -10.94 18.82 2.44
C SER A 46 -11.01 18.37 0.98
N ILE A 47 -10.46 17.18 0.68
CA ILE A 47 -10.55 16.56 -0.66
C ILE A 47 -12.02 16.34 -1.07
N GLU A 48 -12.89 16.09 -0.09
CA GLU A 48 -14.34 16.06 -0.25
C GLU A 48 -14.88 17.33 -0.94
N SER A 49 -14.37 18.51 -0.56
CA SER A 49 -14.76 19.78 -1.18
C SER A 49 -14.41 19.82 -2.66
N ILE A 50 -13.36 19.12 -3.12
CA ILE A 50 -12.96 19.08 -4.53
C ILE A 50 -13.97 18.27 -5.32
N PHE A 51 -14.27 17.06 -4.87
CA PHE A 51 -15.27 16.18 -5.50
C PHE A 51 -16.67 16.82 -5.51
N ASN A 52 -17.05 17.55 -4.46
CA ASN A 52 -18.32 18.26 -4.39
C ASN A 52 -18.39 19.51 -5.27
N SER A 53 -17.31 20.29 -5.34
CA SER A 53 -17.34 21.58 -6.05
C SER A 53 -17.07 21.47 -7.54
N MET A 54 -16.42 20.38 -7.98
CA MET A 54 -15.84 20.26 -9.32
C MET A 54 -15.86 18.83 -9.88
N PRO A 55 -16.98 18.08 -9.80
CA PRO A 55 -17.01 16.67 -10.15
C PRO A 55 -16.69 16.39 -11.63
N SER A 56 -17.18 17.24 -12.55
CA SER A 56 -17.06 17.05 -14.00
C SER A 56 -15.61 17.15 -14.48
N ILE A 57 -14.95 18.27 -14.18
CA ILE A 57 -13.56 18.51 -14.58
C ILE A 57 -12.57 17.51 -13.97
N ILE A 58 -12.82 17.00 -12.75
CA ILE A 58 -11.94 16.01 -12.12
C ILE A 58 -11.93 14.72 -12.93
N ARG A 59 -13.07 14.27 -13.46
CA ARG A 59 -13.12 13.05 -14.29
C ARG A 59 -12.50 13.26 -15.66
N GLU A 60 -12.63 14.45 -16.22
CA GLU A 60 -12.05 14.76 -17.52
C GLU A 60 -10.52 14.84 -17.44
N ILE A 61 -9.99 15.40 -16.36
CA ILE A 61 -8.54 15.42 -16.10
C ILE A 61 -8.05 14.06 -15.62
N TYR A 62 -8.78 13.38 -14.74
CA TYR A 62 -8.40 12.09 -14.17
C TYR A 62 -9.44 11.01 -14.54
N PRO A 63 -9.45 10.53 -15.80
CA PRO A 63 -10.43 9.55 -16.27
C PRO A 63 -10.25 8.17 -15.62
N CYS A 64 -9.03 7.89 -15.13
CA CYS A 64 -8.71 6.71 -14.34
C CYS A 64 -8.19 7.17 -12.98
N MET A 65 -8.75 6.64 -11.90
CA MET A 65 -8.35 6.95 -10.53
C MET A 65 -7.97 5.67 -9.80
N ILE A 66 -6.85 5.70 -9.09
CA ILE A 66 -6.41 4.62 -8.19
C ILE A 66 -6.62 5.12 -6.77
N MET A 67 -7.42 4.40 -6.00
CA MET A 67 -7.86 4.83 -4.66
C MET A 67 -8.03 3.63 -3.73
N SER A 68 -7.84 3.85 -2.43
CA SER A 68 -8.22 2.85 -1.43
C SER A 68 -9.73 2.84 -1.19
N SER A 69 -10.25 1.70 -0.75
CA SER A 69 -11.67 1.52 -0.40
C SER A 69 -12.18 2.57 0.59
N ASP A 70 -11.37 2.83 1.62
CA ASP A 70 -11.72 3.77 2.69
C ASP A 70 -11.76 5.22 2.17
N PHE A 71 -10.89 5.55 1.21
CA PHE A 71 -10.88 6.87 0.59
C PHE A 71 -12.16 7.11 -0.21
N VAL A 72 -12.52 6.14 -1.06
CA VAL A 72 -13.75 6.22 -1.86
C VAL A 72 -14.96 6.39 -0.95
N SER A 73 -15.06 5.56 0.09
CA SER A 73 -16.17 5.58 1.03
C SER A 73 -16.31 6.88 1.81
N LYS A 74 -15.19 7.59 2.04
CA LYS A 74 -15.17 8.81 2.85
C LYS A 74 -15.31 10.08 2.03
N TYR A 75 -14.80 10.11 0.80
CA TYR A 75 -14.59 11.35 0.07
C TYR A 75 -15.31 11.44 -1.27
N ILE A 76 -15.78 10.34 -1.84
CA ILE A 76 -16.57 10.37 -3.08
C ILE A 76 -18.06 10.47 -2.72
N PRO A 77 -18.75 11.54 -3.13
CA PRO A 77 -20.18 11.70 -2.89
C PRO A 77 -20.99 10.60 -3.57
N LEU A 78 -22.05 10.08 -2.93
CA LEU A 78 -22.88 8.99 -3.50
C LEU A 78 -23.58 9.39 -4.81
N ASP A 79 -23.86 10.67 -5.00
CA ASP A 79 -24.42 11.26 -6.21
C ASP A 79 -23.35 11.63 -7.26
N PHE A 80 -22.08 11.33 -6.98
CA PHE A 80 -21.01 11.45 -7.97
C PHE A 80 -21.28 10.52 -9.16
N ASP A 81 -21.08 11.04 -10.37
CA ASP A 81 -21.30 10.29 -11.59
C ASP A 81 -20.50 8.98 -11.60
N LYS A 82 -21.18 7.89 -11.95
CA LYS A 82 -20.57 6.56 -11.95
C LYS A 82 -19.46 6.40 -12.98
N PHE A 83 -18.38 5.76 -12.56
CA PHE A 83 -17.33 5.25 -13.44
C PHE A 83 -17.86 4.13 -14.32
N ASP A 84 -17.34 4.02 -15.54
CA ASP A 84 -17.77 2.97 -16.48
C ASP A 84 -17.39 1.56 -16.01
N VAL A 85 -16.25 1.47 -15.32
CA VAL A 85 -15.71 0.24 -14.73
C VAL A 85 -15.01 0.60 -13.43
N VAL A 86 -15.31 -0.15 -12.37
CA VAL A 86 -14.52 -0.19 -11.14
C VAL A 86 -13.74 -1.51 -11.13
N ILE A 87 -12.43 -1.41 -10.91
CA ILE A 87 -11.56 -2.57 -10.81
C ILE A 87 -11.16 -2.72 -9.35
N ILE A 88 -11.49 -3.86 -8.75
CA ILE A 88 -11.05 -4.25 -7.42
C ILE A 88 -9.88 -5.21 -7.60
N ASP A 89 -8.71 -4.80 -7.15
CA ASP A 89 -7.52 -5.64 -7.07
C ASP A 89 -7.48 -6.29 -5.67
N GLU A 90 -7.70 -7.59 -5.62
CA GLU A 90 -7.92 -8.35 -4.39
C GLU A 90 -6.65 -9.02 -3.86
N GLY A 91 -5.45 -8.57 -4.29
CA GLY A 91 -4.17 -9.05 -3.76
C GLY A 91 -3.98 -8.97 -2.23
N PHE A 92 -4.88 -8.29 -1.50
CA PHE A 92 -4.83 -8.11 -0.05
C PHE A 92 -6.12 -8.51 0.70
N ASN A 93 -7.01 -9.28 0.07
CA ASN A 93 -8.21 -9.80 0.73
C ASN A 93 -9.20 -8.70 1.20
N LEU A 94 -9.81 -7.98 0.24
CA LEU A 94 -10.75 -6.89 0.54
C LEU A 94 -12.10 -7.45 1.03
N SER A 95 -12.51 -7.06 2.23
CA SER A 95 -13.77 -7.51 2.82
C SER A 95 -15.00 -6.97 2.07
N VAL A 96 -16.09 -7.76 2.07
CA VAL A 96 -17.33 -7.41 1.35
C VAL A 96 -17.83 -6.02 1.74
N ASP A 97 -17.90 -5.72 3.03
CA ASP A 97 -18.39 -4.44 3.57
C ASP A 97 -17.61 -3.23 3.05
N LYS A 98 -16.28 -3.34 2.98
CA LYS A 98 -15.43 -2.27 2.45
C LYS A 98 -15.55 -2.09 0.95
N SER A 99 -15.92 -3.14 0.21
CA SER A 99 -16.05 -3.11 -1.25
C SER A 99 -17.36 -2.47 -1.73
N LEU A 100 -18.40 -2.38 -0.89
CA LEU A 100 -19.74 -1.98 -1.32
C LEU A 100 -19.80 -0.57 -1.93
N ILE A 101 -19.18 0.42 -1.27
CA ILE A 101 -19.21 1.81 -1.76
C ILE A 101 -18.42 1.96 -3.06
N PRO A 102 -17.18 1.43 -3.18
CA PRO A 102 -16.49 1.39 -4.48
C PRO A 102 -17.31 0.74 -5.60
N ILE A 103 -17.94 -0.41 -5.34
CA ILE A 103 -18.79 -1.10 -6.34
C ILE A 103 -19.96 -0.20 -6.76
N PHE A 104 -20.57 0.52 -5.82
CA PHE A 104 -21.71 1.40 -6.09
C PHE A 104 -21.37 2.51 -7.10
N HIS A 105 -20.14 3.02 -7.05
CA HIS A 105 -19.65 4.04 -7.99
C HIS A 105 -19.33 3.50 -9.39
N GLY A 106 -19.41 2.19 -9.63
CA GLY A 106 -19.23 1.59 -10.94
C GLY A 106 -20.55 1.28 -11.66
N LYS A 107 -20.58 1.47 -12.97
CA LYS A 107 -21.60 0.84 -13.84
C LYS A 107 -21.35 -0.66 -13.98
N ARG A 108 -20.06 -1.04 -13.95
CA ARG A 108 -19.56 -2.42 -14.00
C ARG A 108 -18.46 -2.57 -12.96
N CYS A 109 -18.35 -3.75 -12.38
CA CYS A 109 -17.26 -4.10 -11.47
C CYS A 109 -16.50 -5.30 -12.03
N LEU A 110 -15.18 -5.21 -12.02
CA LEU A 110 -14.26 -6.32 -12.25
C LEU A 110 -13.51 -6.58 -10.95
N ILE A 111 -13.56 -7.81 -10.49
CA ILE A 111 -12.82 -8.25 -9.30
C ILE A 111 -11.69 -9.14 -9.81
N PHE A 112 -10.46 -8.70 -9.58
CA PHE A 112 -9.26 -9.48 -9.85
C PHE A 112 -8.77 -10.06 -8.53
N GLY A 113 -8.53 -11.37 -8.51
CA GLY A 113 -8.04 -12.08 -7.34
C GLY A 113 -7.51 -13.44 -7.78
N ASP A 114 -6.84 -14.11 -6.85
CA ASP A 114 -6.27 -15.44 -7.05
C ASP A 114 -7.05 -16.45 -6.21
N ASP A 115 -7.46 -17.56 -6.81
CA ASP A 115 -8.18 -18.64 -6.14
C ASP A 115 -7.27 -19.55 -5.29
N THR A 116 -5.96 -19.33 -5.33
CA THR A 116 -4.97 -20.00 -4.48
C THR A 116 -4.91 -19.42 -3.06
N PHE A 117 -5.36 -18.19 -2.86
CA PHE A 117 -5.35 -17.53 -1.56
C PHE A 117 -6.64 -17.82 -0.79
N LYS A 118 -6.54 -18.72 0.17
CA LYS A 118 -7.59 -18.97 1.16
C LYS A 118 -7.01 -18.66 2.53
N PHE A 119 -7.51 -17.61 3.17
CA PHE A 119 -7.20 -17.36 4.57
C PHE A 119 -8.15 -18.18 5.46
N ASP A 120 -7.63 -18.87 6.47
CA ASP A 120 -8.41 -19.71 7.40
C ASP A 120 -9.29 -18.89 8.40
N THR A 121 -9.63 -17.65 8.09
CA THR A 121 -10.36 -16.77 9.01
C THR A 121 -11.73 -16.35 8.47
N TYR A 122 -12.67 -16.16 9.40
CA TYR A 122 -14.09 -15.82 9.23
C TYR A 122 -14.42 -14.55 8.41
N PHE A 123 -13.44 -13.93 7.75
CA PHE A 123 -13.64 -12.77 6.89
C PHE A 123 -13.95 -13.23 5.47
N GLU A 124 -15.22 -13.13 5.07
CA GLU A 124 -15.61 -13.32 3.68
C GLU A 124 -15.03 -12.18 2.83
N SER A 125 -14.17 -12.54 1.89
CA SER A 125 -13.67 -11.59 0.90
C SER A 125 -14.68 -11.33 -0.20
N ILE A 126 -14.57 -10.18 -0.86
CA ILE A 126 -15.42 -9.90 -2.02
C ILE A 126 -15.17 -10.85 -3.18
N PHE A 127 -13.93 -11.34 -3.35
CA PHE A 127 -13.58 -12.29 -4.40
C PHE A 127 -14.15 -13.68 -4.11
N GLU A 128 -13.98 -14.18 -2.89
CA GLU A 128 -14.60 -15.43 -2.43
C GLU A 128 -16.13 -15.36 -2.54
N ARG A 129 -16.72 -14.23 -2.12
CA ARG A 129 -18.17 -14.01 -2.23
C ARG A 129 -18.63 -14.03 -3.68
N ALA A 130 -17.87 -13.41 -4.59
CA ALA A 130 -18.17 -13.45 -6.02
C ALA A 130 -18.11 -14.89 -6.59
N ILE A 131 -17.15 -15.70 -6.14
CA ILE A 131 -17.07 -17.13 -6.49
C ILE A 131 -18.29 -17.89 -5.98
N ILE A 132 -18.66 -17.71 -4.71
CA ILE A 132 -19.84 -18.36 -4.08
C ILE A 132 -21.13 -17.96 -4.80
N MET A 133 -21.25 -16.69 -5.17
CA MET A 133 -22.38 -16.16 -5.93
C MET A 133 -22.38 -16.57 -7.41
N ASN A 134 -21.39 -17.33 -7.85
CA ASN A 134 -21.23 -17.83 -9.22
C ASN A 134 -21.23 -16.69 -10.25
N VAL A 135 -20.59 -15.57 -9.91
CA VAL A 135 -20.39 -14.42 -10.80
C VAL A 135 -19.60 -14.87 -12.04
N PRO A 136 -19.92 -14.39 -13.26
CA PRO A 136 -19.19 -14.75 -14.46
C PRO A 136 -17.69 -14.49 -14.31
N LYS A 137 -16.87 -15.54 -14.43
CA LYS A 137 -15.42 -15.48 -14.26
C LYS A 137 -14.67 -15.81 -15.55
N LYS A 138 -13.51 -15.20 -15.71
CA LYS A 138 -12.58 -15.49 -16.82
C LYS A 138 -11.16 -15.54 -16.29
N THR A 139 -10.48 -16.66 -16.52
CA THR A 139 -9.06 -16.82 -16.18
C THR A 139 -8.21 -16.10 -17.22
N LEU A 140 -7.26 -15.29 -16.76
CA LEU A 140 -6.26 -14.68 -17.63
C LEU A 140 -5.31 -15.76 -18.16
N LYS A 141 -4.99 -15.72 -19.46
CA LYS A 141 -4.14 -16.74 -20.11
C LYS A 141 -2.65 -16.58 -19.79
N TYR A 142 -2.25 -15.41 -19.33
CA TYR A 142 -0.86 -15.06 -19.07
C TYR A 142 -0.72 -14.65 -17.62
N ASP A 143 0.36 -15.09 -17.00
CA ASP A 143 0.79 -14.60 -15.70
C ASP A 143 1.42 -13.21 -15.91
N TYR A 144 0.66 -12.18 -15.60
CA TYR A 144 1.05 -10.79 -15.81
C TYR A 144 1.98 -10.26 -14.72
N GLU A 145 2.31 -11.04 -13.67
CA GLU A 145 3.25 -10.60 -12.63
C GLU A 145 4.60 -10.15 -13.22
N ASN A 146 5.07 -10.84 -14.27
CA ASN A 146 6.32 -10.49 -14.98
C ASN A 146 6.18 -9.31 -15.98
N ILE A 147 4.95 -8.84 -16.23
CA ILE A 147 4.66 -7.71 -17.13
C ILE A 147 4.44 -6.42 -16.32
N VAL A 148 3.93 -6.57 -15.09
CA VAL A 148 3.58 -5.50 -14.17
C VAL A 148 4.80 -4.90 -13.47
N GLU A 149 5.93 -5.61 -13.37
CA GLU A 149 7.19 -4.99 -12.89
C GLU A 149 7.47 -3.69 -13.65
N ASN A 150 7.28 -3.64 -14.97
CA ASN A 150 7.49 -2.42 -15.74
C ASN A 150 6.32 -1.41 -15.73
N THR A 151 5.10 -1.79 -15.33
CA THR A 151 3.92 -0.88 -15.38
C THR A 151 3.54 -0.29 -14.03
N LEU A 152 3.68 -1.06 -12.94
CA LEU A 152 3.68 -0.49 -11.59
C LEU A 152 4.92 0.40 -11.39
N ASP A 153 6.08 0.00 -11.92
CA ASP A 153 7.26 0.89 -11.94
C ASP A 153 7.02 2.14 -12.79
N LEU A 154 6.24 2.08 -13.87
CA LEU A 154 5.89 3.29 -14.65
C LEU A 154 4.93 4.22 -13.89
N SER A 155 3.92 3.70 -13.19
CA SER A 155 3.04 4.53 -12.36
C SER A 155 3.78 5.10 -11.15
N ASN A 156 4.65 4.30 -10.53
CA ASN A 156 5.49 4.73 -9.42
C ASN A 156 6.60 5.69 -9.86
N LYS A 157 7.15 5.58 -11.09
CA LYS A 157 8.13 6.52 -11.67
C LYS A 157 7.55 7.87 -12.04
N GLU A 158 6.38 7.89 -12.70
CA GLU A 158 5.85 9.13 -13.28
C GLU A 158 4.94 9.90 -12.30
N PHE A 159 4.32 9.24 -11.30
CA PHE A 159 3.40 9.88 -10.35
C PHE A 159 3.87 9.91 -8.89
N CYS A 160 4.84 9.08 -8.48
CA CYS A 160 5.50 9.25 -7.19
C CYS A 160 6.80 10.04 -7.39
N TYR A 161 6.97 11.07 -6.57
CA TYR A 161 8.15 11.91 -6.54
C TYR A 161 9.44 11.07 -6.58
N ASN A 162 10.26 11.34 -7.60
CA ASN A 162 11.59 10.77 -7.85
C ASN A 162 12.34 10.35 -6.59
N ASN A 163 12.70 9.06 -6.49
CA ASN A 163 13.91 8.62 -5.80
C ASN A 163 14.31 7.20 -6.21
N GLU A 164 14.64 7.02 -7.49
CA GLU A 164 15.06 5.70 -8.01
C GLU A 164 16.55 5.41 -7.95
N ASN A 165 17.36 6.28 -7.33
CA ASN A 165 18.80 6.06 -7.21
C ASN A 165 19.25 5.48 -5.85
N VAL A 166 18.36 4.84 -5.07
CA VAL A 166 18.75 4.26 -3.75
C VAL A 166 18.50 2.76 -3.61
N PHE A 167 17.76 2.10 -4.51
CA PHE A 167 17.40 0.68 -4.31
C PHE A 167 18.40 -0.31 -4.93
N LYS A 168 19.65 -0.23 -4.49
CA LYS A 168 20.58 -1.37 -4.49
C LYS A 168 20.91 -1.74 -3.04
N ASN A 169 20.40 -2.90 -2.60
CA ASN A 169 20.84 -3.68 -1.44
C ASN A 169 20.91 -2.97 -0.08
N ASN A 170 19.78 -2.48 0.46
CA ASN A 170 19.55 -2.45 1.92
C ASN A 170 18.03 -2.55 2.15
N SER A 171 17.57 -3.64 2.76
CA SER A 171 16.21 -3.69 3.29
C SER A 171 16.08 -2.64 4.42
N MET A 172 14.87 -2.15 4.69
CA MET A 172 14.64 -1.21 5.80
C MET A 172 15.18 -1.77 7.12
N ILE A 173 15.06 -3.09 7.28
CA ILE A 173 15.61 -3.89 8.38
C ILE A 173 17.12 -3.71 8.48
N ASP A 174 17.87 -3.80 7.36
CA ASP A 174 19.32 -3.61 7.36
C ASP A 174 19.73 -2.19 7.76
N ASN A 175 18.95 -1.19 7.35
CA ASN A 175 19.19 0.19 7.76
C ASN A 175 18.97 0.36 9.26
N ILE A 176 17.84 -0.10 9.78
CA ILE A 176 17.53 -0.04 11.22
C ILE A 176 18.62 -0.77 12.03
N ALA A 177 19.02 -1.97 11.60
CA ALA A 177 20.08 -2.74 12.24
C ALA A 177 21.41 -1.96 12.28
N LYS A 178 21.82 -1.30 11.19
CA LYS A 178 23.03 -0.46 11.18
C LYS A 178 22.95 0.71 12.17
N TYR A 179 21.79 1.34 12.29
CA TYR A 179 21.58 2.42 13.27
C TYR A 179 21.69 1.89 14.71
N LEU A 180 21.06 0.75 15.02
CA LEU A 180 21.15 0.14 16.34
C LEU A 180 22.58 -0.28 16.70
N ILE A 181 23.34 -0.83 15.73
CA ILE A 181 24.76 -1.16 15.91
C ILE A 181 25.58 0.11 16.22
N LYS A 182 25.31 1.22 15.51
CA LYS A 182 25.99 2.50 15.76
C LYS A 182 25.70 3.05 17.16
N GLU A 183 24.51 2.79 17.68
CA GLU A 183 24.09 3.17 19.04
C GLU A 183 24.64 2.22 20.13
N GLY A 184 25.41 1.19 19.76
CA GLY A 184 26.13 0.31 20.67
C GLY A 184 25.45 -1.03 20.95
N PHE A 185 24.35 -1.36 20.27
CA PHE A 185 23.69 -2.66 20.39
C PHE A 185 24.36 -3.73 19.52
N ASP A 186 24.37 -4.97 20.00
CA ASP A 186 24.67 -6.13 19.17
C ASP A 186 23.36 -6.71 18.62
N VAL A 187 23.32 -6.92 17.30
CA VAL A 187 22.07 -7.12 16.57
C VAL A 187 22.22 -8.22 15.52
N ASN A 188 21.27 -9.15 15.49
CA ASN A 188 21.11 -10.10 14.40
C ASN A 188 19.80 -9.84 13.66
N THR A 189 19.79 -10.06 12.35
CA THR A 189 18.58 -9.94 11.53
C THR A 189 18.05 -11.30 11.08
N ASN A 190 16.75 -11.36 10.76
CA ASN A 190 16.09 -12.53 10.18
C ASN A 190 16.25 -13.82 11.02
N ILE A 191 15.98 -13.71 12.33
CA ILE A 191 16.19 -14.76 13.32
C ILE A 191 14.97 -15.70 13.34
N GLY A 192 15.22 -17.00 13.19
CA GLY A 192 14.19 -18.04 13.28
C GLY A 192 14.24 -19.03 12.12
N LYS A 193 13.32 -19.99 12.12
CA LYS A 193 13.16 -20.99 11.05
C LYS A 193 11.69 -21.15 10.71
N GLY A 194 11.39 -21.30 9.42
CA GLY A 194 10.02 -21.47 8.93
C GLY A 194 9.23 -20.15 8.91
N LYS A 195 7.96 -20.20 9.30
CA LYS A 195 7.00 -19.09 9.18
C LYS A 195 7.16 -17.99 10.24
N PHE A 196 7.65 -18.32 11.44
CA PHE A 196 7.83 -17.38 12.55
C PHE A 196 9.27 -16.87 12.57
N LYS A 197 9.51 -15.71 11.96
CA LYS A 197 10.80 -15.04 11.97
C LYS A 197 10.70 -13.70 12.69
N ILE A 198 11.78 -13.33 13.36
CA ILE A 198 11.97 -12.03 13.99
C ILE A 198 12.91 -11.23 13.08
N ASP A 199 12.49 -10.02 12.71
CA ASP A 199 13.24 -9.20 11.75
C ASP A 199 14.58 -8.76 12.30
N ILE A 200 14.59 -8.32 13.55
CA ILE A 200 15.78 -7.82 14.24
C ILE A 200 15.75 -8.34 15.68
N GLY A 201 16.82 -8.97 16.17
CA GLY A 201 16.98 -9.33 17.58
C GLY A 201 18.17 -8.62 18.19
N ILE A 202 17.95 -7.97 19.32
CA ILE A 202 19.00 -7.37 20.15
C ILE A 202 19.54 -8.46 21.07
N VAL A 203 20.85 -8.69 20.98
CA VAL A 203 21.57 -9.64 21.81
C VAL A 203 21.72 -9.04 23.21
N SER A 204 21.48 -9.85 24.24
CA SER A 204 21.64 -9.40 25.62
C SER A 204 23.11 -9.20 25.99
N ASN A 205 23.39 -8.36 26.99
CA ASN A 205 24.74 -8.11 27.49
C ASN A 205 25.52 -9.38 27.90
N ASN A 206 24.82 -10.42 28.34
CA ASN A 206 25.42 -11.72 28.69
C ASN A 206 25.70 -12.61 27.47
N ARG A 207 25.36 -12.18 26.25
CA ARG A 207 25.58 -12.82 24.95
C ARG A 207 25.04 -14.24 24.74
N ASP A 208 24.34 -14.79 25.74
CA ASP A 208 23.76 -16.14 25.66
C ASP A 208 22.30 -16.15 25.17
N LYS A 209 21.63 -14.99 25.13
CA LYS A 209 20.21 -14.85 24.76
C LYS A 209 19.92 -13.51 24.08
N TYR A 210 18.74 -13.40 23.47
CA TYR A 210 18.21 -12.14 22.98
C TYR A 210 17.41 -11.43 24.07
N SER A 211 17.64 -10.13 24.26
CA SER A 211 16.89 -9.29 25.20
C SER A 211 15.58 -8.81 24.59
N LEU A 212 15.61 -8.42 23.30
CA LEU A 212 14.44 -7.89 22.60
C LEU A 212 14.41 -8.37 21.15
N GLY A 213 13.24 -8.84 20.70
CA GLY A 213 12.92 -9.01 19.28
C GLY A 213 12.13 -7.82 18.76
N ILE A 214 12.48 -7.31 17.59
CA ILE A 214 11.80 -6.23 16.90
C ILE A 214 11.18 -6.80 15.63
N ILE A 215 9.90 -6.52 15.44
CA ILE A 215 9.16 -6.82 14.21
C ILE A 215 8.90 -5.50 13.50
N VAL A 216 9.31 -5.43 12.24
CA VAL A 216 9.13 -4.27 11.38
C VAL A 216 7.98 -4.57 10.42
N ASP A 217 7.11 -3.58 10.20
CA ASP A 217 6.12 -3.57 9.13
C ASP A 217 6.84 -3.40 7.77
N ASP A 218 7.44 -4.49 7.27
CA ASP A 218 8.06 -4.45 5.96
C ASP A 218 7.00 -4.50 4.86
N PHE A 219 6.85 -3.37 4.16
CA PHE A 219 6.04 -3.20 2.95
C PHE A 219 6.55 -4.05 1.76
N LYS A 220 7.61 -4.85 1.89
CA LYS A 220 8.16 -5.66 0.77
C LYS A 220 7.69 -7.12 0.76
N GLU A 221 7.35 -7.72 1.89
CA GLU A 221 6.87 -9.11 1.96
C GLU A 221 5.33 -9.19 1.90
N PHE A 222 4.71 -8.35 1.08
CA PHE A 222 3.28 -8.09 1.09
C PHE A 222 2.38 -9.22 0.57
N LYS A 223 2.92 -10.34 0.10
CA LYS A 223 2.06 -11.27 -0.63
C LYS A 223 1.17 -12.15 0.25
N ASN A 224 1.55 -12.61 1.48
CA ASN A 224 0.75 -13.71 2.09
C ASN A 224 0.36 -13.72 3.58
N ASN A 225 0.91 -12.90 4.51
CA ASN A 225 0.70 -13.20 5.95
C ASN A 225 0.61 -11.96 6.87
N ILE A 226 -0.04 -10.87 6.43
CA ILE A 226 -0.14 -9.62 7.24
C ILE A 226 -0.89 -9.88 8.55
N GLY A 227 -2.06 -10.53 8.49
CA GLY A 227 -2.87 -10.80 9.68
C GLY A 227 -2.14 -11.66 10.72
N ASP A 228 -1.49 -12.73 10.26
CA ASP A 228 -0.73 -13.62 11.14
C ASP A 228 0.47 -12.90 11.77
N ARG A 229 1.21 -12.11 10.99
CA ARG A 229 2.39 -11.37 11.49
C ARG A 229 2.02 -10.21 12.40
N GLU A 230 0.92 -9.52 12.13
CA GLU A 230 0.45 -8.37 12.91
C GLU A 230 -0.42 -8.76 14.11
N ILE A 231 -1.00 -9.94 14.16
CA ILE A 231 -1.93 -10.31 15.24
C ILE A 231 -1.40 -11.53 15.99
N ILE A 232 -1.09 -12.60 15.27
CA ILE A 232 -0.80 -13.91 15.87
C ILE A 232 0.66 -14.02 16.34
N TYR A 233 1.61 -13.55 15.55
CA TYR A 233 3.04 -13.76 15.78
C TYR A 233 3.53 -13.14 17.08
N PRO A 234 3.15 -11.89 17.43
CA PRO A 234 3.63 -11.27 18.64
C PRO A 234 3.15 -12.02 19.89
N ASP A 235 1.94 -12.57 19.86
CA ASP A 235 1.40 -13.37 20.97
C ASP A 235 2.06 -14.75 21.04
N VAL A 236 2.29 -15.42 19.90
CA VAL A 236 3.02 -16.69 19.85
C VAL A 236 4.47 -16.53 20.34
N LEU A 237 5.15 -15.47 19.91
CA LEU A 237 6.53 -15.20 20.31
C LEU A 237 6.63 -14.81 21.79
N LYS A 238 5.70 -14.00 22.30
CA LYS A 238 5.59 -13.71 23.74
C LYS A 238 5.37 -14.97 24.57
N ASN A 239 4.48 -15.86 24.14
CA ASN A 239 4.24 -17.15 24.81
C ASN A 239 5.47 -18.08 24.78
N LYS A 240 6.38 -17.90 23.81
CA LYS A 240 7.68 -18.59 23.75
C LYS A 240 8.78 -17.88 24.55
N GLY A 241 8.45 -16.83 25.30
CA GLY A 241 9.37 -16.11 26.17
C GLY A 241 10.14 -14.98 25.50
N TRP A 242 9.71 -14.51 24.31
CA TRP A 242 10.32 -13.34 23.67
C TRP A 242 9.67 -12.05 24.14
N ASN A 243 10.50 -11.05 24.44
CA ASN A 243 10.04 -9.66 24.47
C ASN A 243 9.97 -9.14 23.04
N ILE A 244 8.81 -8.66 22.62
CA ILE A 244 8.59 -8.19 21.25
C ILE A 244 8.25 -6.71 21.24
N TYR A 245 8.99 -5.93 20.46
CA TYR A 245 8.71 -4.55 20.10
C TYR A 245 8.24 -4.48 18.64
N ARG A 246 7.12 -3.78 18.39
CA ARG A 246 6.67 -3.51 17.03
C ARG A 246 7.16 -2.14 16.62
N LEU A 247 7.93 -2.10 15.54
CA LEU A 247 8.44 -0.87 14.97
C LEU A 247 7.69 -0.61 13.66
N TYR A 248 6.85 0.43 13.66
CA TYR A 248 6.20 0.90 12.45
C TYR A 248 7.14 1.79 11.64
N SER A 249 7.19 1.55 10.35
CA SER A 249 8.07 2.19 9.39
C SER A 249 7.72 3.66 9.25
N VAL A 250 6.43 3.99 9.31
CA VAL A 250 5.92 5.36 9.37
C VAL A 250 6.52 6.10 10.57
N ASN A 251 6.60 5.45 11.75
CA ASN A 251 7.18 6.06 12.95
C ASN A 251 8.70 6.21 12.79
N TRP A 252 9.38 5.19 12.25
CA TRP A 252 10.82 5.25 11.99
C TRP A 252 11.18 6.37 11.01
N HIS A 253 10.39 6.57 9.95
CA HIS A 253 10.59 7.65 8.99
C HIS A 253 10.25 9.03 9.56
N THR A 254 9.25 9.11 10.44
CA THR A 254 8.83 10.38 11.05
C THR A 254 9.82 10.84 12.12
N ASN A 255 10.30 9.93 12.98
CA ASN A 255 11.26 10.24 14.03
C ASN A 255 12.01 8.98 14.51
N SER A 256 13.06 8.60 13.79
CA SER A 256 13.89 7.44 14.12
C SER A 256 14.58 7.57 15.49
N GLN A 257 14.98 8.77 15.90
CA GLN A 257 15.67 8.99 17.18
C GLN A 257 14.76 8.63 18.36
N ARG A 258 13.49 9.05 18.30
CA ARG A 258 12.50 8.71 19.32
C ARG A 258 12.29 7.20 19.45
N GLU A 259 12.24 6.49 18.32
CA GLU A 259 12.08 5.04 18.32
C GLU A 259 13.32 4.33 18.90
N ILE A 260 14.52 4.84 18.59
CA ILE A 260 15.77 4.36 19.20
C ILE A 260 15.75 4.57 20.72
N ASP A 261 15.34 5.75 21.19
CA ASP A 261 15.27 6.05 22.62
C ASP A 261 14.24 5.15 23.33
N ASN A 262 13.10 4.86 22.68
CA ASN A 262 12.13 3.88 23.18
C ASN A 262 12.74 2.48 23.29
N ILE A 263 13.45 2.02 22.25
CA ILE A 263 14.12 0.72 22.25
C ILE A 263 15.16 0.65 23.38
N LYS A 264 15.97 1.69 23.58
CA LYS A 264 16.93 1.78 24.70
C LYS A 264 16.24 1.63 26.06
N ASN A 265 15.16 2.35 26.28
CA ASN A 265 14.42 2.29 27.54
C ASN A 265 13.84 0.88 27.79
N ILE A 266 13.32 0.23 26.75
CA ILE A 266 12.76 -1.12 26.86
C ILE A 266 13.87 -2.15 27.15
N VAL A 267 15.01 -2.06 26.46
CA VAL A 267 16.14 -2.97 26.70
C VAL A 267 16.67 -2.78 28.13
N ALA A 268 16.83 -1.54 28.60
CA ALA A 268 17.26 -1.28 29.98
C ALA A 268 16.31 -1.90 31.03
N GLN A 269 14.99 -1.75 30.82
CA GLN A 269 13.98 -2.38 31.70
C GLN A 269 14.06 -3.91 31.70
N ILE A 270 14.31 -4.52 30.55
CA ILE A 270 14.40 -5.99 30.42
C ILE A 270 15.68 -6.53 31.06
N GLU A 271 16.80 -5.82 30.89
CA GLU A 271 18.10 -6.23 31.42
C GLU A 271 18.31 -5.86 32.90
N GLY A 272 17.39 -5.09 33.49
CA GLY A 272 17.40 -4.73 34.91
C GLY A 272 18.42 -3.65 35.26
N VAL A 273 18.68 -2.71 34.34
CA VAL A 273 19.57 -1.55 34.51
C VAL A 273 18.75 -0.28 34.70
#